data_AF-A0A328EMZ6-F1
#
_entry.id   AF-A0A328EMZ6-F1
#
_cell.length_a   1.000
_cell.length_b   1.000
_cell.length_c   1.000
_cell.angle_alpha   90.00
_cell.angle_beta   90.00
_cell.angle_gamma   90.00
#
_symmetry.space_group_name_H-M   'P 1'
#
loop_
_entity.id
_entity.type
_entity.pdbx_description
1 polymer ?
#
loop_
_entity_poly.entity_id
_entity_poly.type
_entity_poly.pdbx_seq_one_letter_code
_entity_poly.pdbx_strand_id
1 'polypeptide(L)'
;MFRDLDEVISTSAESDYANPWWVKEVDQPTTEIDWNKLQRFQKGSYNNFTAHLTTEEVKAIQAKTKQEAIARMTSSSKPGQTLRDNAIKMGGWAGVRYRMTQPNLTKDLVEGWNTVPTPEMLGVPKWQGTPEEGSNMITQALRFFGASSVSFAEINENTRKMIWAQMPQGTYPDITFEEAPKPSFNSASNKVIIPDTGIYAVVHTVRQSLDTSSRVGYLSDGAAGQAYDNCDIAQWRLQAFLKVLGYFSVSQNIQGNGPIVGWGVMSGLGEQGRLAHLITPGWGP
;
A
#
# COMPACT_ATOMS: atom_id res chain seq x y z
N MET A 1 -13.16 -27.59 -2.69
CA MET A 1 -11.85 -27.53 -2.02
C MET A 1 -10.82 -27.61 -3.13
N PHE A 2 -10.01 -26.58 -3.32
CA PHE A 2 -8.97 -26.58 -4.34
C PHE A 2 -7.77 -27.41 -3.88
N ARG A 3 -7.11 -28.11 -4.80
CA ARG A 3 -5.95 -28.98 -4.52
C ARG A 3 -4.63 -28.26 -4.70
N ASP A 4 -4.56 -27.31 -5.63
CA ASP A 4 -3.37 -26.55 -5.98
C ASP A 4 -3.75 -25.17 -6.55
N LEU A 5 -2.73 -24.40 -6.95
CA LEU A 5 -2.92 -23.10 -7.57
C LEU A 5 -3.54 -23.20 -8.97
N ASP A 6 -3.32 -24.28 -9.70
CA ASP A 6 -3.87 -24.42 -11.06
C ASP A 6 -5.40 -24.55 -10.99
N GLU A 7 -5.94 -25.31 -10.03
CA GLU A 7 -7.38 -25.36 -9.78
C GLU A 7 -7.94 -24.00 -9.34
N VAL A 8 -7.18 -23.22 -8.57
CA VAL A 8 -7.56 -21.86 -8.16
C VAL A 8 -7.57 -20.90 -9.36
N ILE A 9 -6.56 -20.96 -10.23
CA ILE A 9 -6.43 -20.12 -11.43
C ILE A 9 -7.47 -20.52 -12.50
N SER A 10 -7.97 -21.77 -12.47
CA SER A 10 -9.04 -22.20 -13.37
C SER A 10 -10.41 -21.59 -13.05
N THR A 11 -10.57 -20.97 -11.87
CA THR A 11 -11.78 -20.21 -11.53
C THR A 11 -11.66 -18.78 -12.08
N SER A 12 -12.70 -18.30 -12.77
CA SER A 12 -12.66 -16.97 -13.37
C SER A 12 -12.68 -15.90 -12.27
N ALA A 13 -11.72 -14.97 -12.31
CA ALA A 13 -11.74 -13.78 -11.46
C ALA A 13 -13.05 -12.96 -11.61
N GLU A 14 -13.68 -13.03 -12.80
CA GLU A 14 -15.00 -12.45 -13.07
C GLU A 14 -16.09 -12.97 -12.13
N SER A 15 -16.01 -14.24 -11.69
CA SER A 15 -17.00 -14.80 -10.75
C SER A 15 -16.84 -14.25 -9.32
N ASP A 16 -15.66 -13.75 -8.97
CA ASP A 16 -15.37 -13.17 -7.64
C ASP A 16 -15.74 -11.68 -7.53
N TYR A 17 -15.85 -10.97 -8.66
CA TYR A 17 -16.25 -9.56 -8.74
C TYR A 17 -17.46 -9.37 -9.64
N ALA A 18 -18.59 -10.00 -9.31
CA ALA A 18 -19.87 -9.62 -9.90
C ALA A 18 -20.23 -8.20 -9.43
N ASN A 19 -19.73 -7.20 -10.16
CA ASN A 19 -20.03 -5.81 -9.91
C ASN A 19 -21.54 -5.58 -10.11
N PRO A 20 -22.17 -4.71 -9.31
CA PRO A 20 -23.58 -4.36 -9.52
C PRO A 20 -23.84 -3.87 -10.95
N TRP A 21 -25.06 -4.10 -11.47
CA TRP A 21 -25.46 -3.79 -12.85
C TRP A 21 -25.23 -2.35 -13.32
N TRP A 22 -25.06 -1.41 -12.38
CA TRP A 22 -24.83 0.02 -12.65
C TRP A 22 -23.35 0.39 -12.75
N VAL A 23 -22.42 -0.51 -12.41
CA VAL A 23 -20.98 -0.31 -12.58
C VAL A 23 -20.61 -0.53 -14.04
N LYS A 24 -19.73 0.32 -14.56
CA LYS A 24 -19.22 0.25 -15.93
C LYS A 24 -17.70 0.30 -15.91
N GLU A 25 -17.08 -0.44 -16.81
CA GLU A 25 -15.66 -0.35 -17.08
C GLU A 25 -15.39 0.79 -18.08
N VAL A 26 -14.29 1.49 -17.86
CA VAL A 26 -13.83 2.59 -18.71
C VAL A 26 -12.31 2.48 -18.86
N ASP A 27 -11.80 2.77 -20.06
CA ASP A 27 -10.36 2.68 -20.34
C ASP A 27 -9.54 3.77 -19.62
N GLN A 28 -10.19 4.88 -19.27
CA GLN A 28 -9.57 6.03 -18.61
C GLN A 28 -10.47 6.54 -17.48
N PRO A 29 -9.90 7.09 -16.39
CA PRO A 29 -10.67 7.69 -15.32
C PRO A 29 -11.67 8.74 -15.81
N THR A 30 -12.84 8.79 -15.18
CA THR A 30 -13.87 9.81 -15.44
C THR A 30 -13.43 11.22 -15.02
N THR A 31 -12.44 11.32 -14.14
CA THR A 31 -11.78 12.59 -13.78
C THR A 31 -10.60 12.83 -14.71
N GLU A 32 -10.63 13.94 -15.44
CA GLU A 32 -9.56 14.32 -16.37
C GLU A 32 -8.22 14.54 -15.64
N ILE A 33 -7.14 14.02 -16.24
CA ILE A 33 -5.77 14.19 -15.74
C ILE A 33 -4.94 14.91 -16.81
N ASP A 34 -4.42 16.08 -16.47
CA ASP A 34 -3.47 16.81 -17.31
C ASP A 34 -2.05 16.25 -17.09
N TRP A 35 -1.71 15.21 -17.84
CA TRP A 35 -0.41 14.54 -17.77
C TRP A 35 0.78 15.44 -18.15
N ASN A 36 0.56 16.57 -18.82
CA ASN A 36 1.60 17.53 -19.17
C ASN A 36 1.95 18.44 -17.98
N LYS A 37 1.00 18.65 -17.06
CA LYS A 37 1.23 19.40 -15.83
C LYS A 37 1.64 18.53 -14.65
N LEU A 38 1.24 17.25 -14.65
CA LEU A 38 1.56 16.34 -13.56
C LEU A 38 3.07 16.08 -13.49
N GLN A 39 3.65 16.30 -12.31
CA GLN A 39 5.04 16.02 -12.01
C GLN A 39 5.12 15.07 -10.80
N ARG A 40 6.21 14.30 -10.73
CA ARG A 40 6.47 13.41 -9.60
C ARG A 40 6.63 14.23 -8.33
N PHE A 41 5.82 13.92 -7.31
CA PHE A 41 5.83 14.66 -6.06
C PHE A 41 7.01 14.29 -5.16
N GLN A 42 7.68 15.31 -4.58
CA GLN A 42 8.83 15.18 -3.69
C GLN A 42 8.37 15.02 -2.23
N LYS A 43 7.90 13.81 -1.86
CA LYS A 43 7.28 13.55 -0.55
C LYS A 43 8.19 13.82 0.65
N GLY A 44 9.51 13.70 0.49
CA GLY A 44 10.51 14.01 1.53
C GLY A 44 10.79 15.50 1.70
N SER A 45 10.53 16.32 0.67
CA SER A 45 10.86 17.75 0.67
C SER A 45 9.69 18.66 1.07
N TYR A 46 8.45 18.18 1.00
CA TYR A 46 7.27 18.98 1.32
C TYR A 46 6.39 18.33 2.39
N ASN A 47 6.16 19.07 3.48
CA ASN A 47 5.21 18.74 4.52
C ASN A 47 4.33 19.94 4.81
N ASN A 48 3.04 19.85 4.46
CA ASN A 48 2.08 20.94 4.62
C ASN A 48 1.96 21.45 6.06
N PHE A 49 2.13 20.57 7.06
CA PHE A 49 2.08 20.96 8.47
C PHE A 49 3.22 21.91 8.84
N THR A 50 4.43 21.67 8.32
CA THR A 50 5.62 22.48 8.64
C THR A 50 5.85 23.63 7.66
N ALA A 51 5.27 23.58 6.46
CA ALA A 51 5.50 24.57 5.39
C ALA A 51 5.07 26.00 5.75
N HIS A 52 4.21 26.15 6.75
CA HIS A 52 3.60 27.42 7.14
C HIS A 52 3.87 27.79 8.61
N LEU A 53 4.83 27.12 9.25
CA LEU A 53 5.16 27.30 10.66
C LEU A 53 6.66 27.47 10.87
N THR A 54 7.03 28.26 11.87
CA THR A 54 8.41 28.32 12.35
C THR A 54 8.84 27.02 13.03
N THR A 55 10.15 26.79 13.15
CA THR A 55 10.70 25.61 13.83
C THR A 55 10.24 25.54 15.29
N GLU A 56 10.15 26.68 15.95
CA GLU A 56 9.72 26.85 17.33
C GLU A 56 8.23 26.47 17.49
N GLU A 57 7.37 26.95 16.59
CA GLU A 57 5.94 26.61 16.58
C GLU A 57 5.72 25.11 16.36
N VAL A 58 6.43 24.51 15.41
CA VAL A 58 6.37 23.07 15.14
C VAL A 58 6.75 22.29 16.40
N LYS A 59 7.87 22.64 17.05
CA LYS A 59 8.32 21.98 18.29
C LYS A 59 7.30 22.14 19.42
N ALA A 60 6.74 23.34 19.59
CA ALA A 60 5.75 23.63 20.61
C ALA A 60 4.46 22.81 20.40
N ILE A 61 3.93 22.76 19.17
CA ILE A 61 2.74 21.97 18.84
C ILE A 61 3.00 20.49 19.05
N GLN A 62 4.15 19.97 18.63
CA GLN A 62 4.51 18.56 18.83
C GLN A 62 4.63 18.20 20.32
N ALA A 63 5.30 19.05 21.11
CA ALA A 63 5.44 18.84 22.55
C ALA A 63 4.07 18.83 23.25
N LYS A 64 3.21 19.81 22.93
CA LYS A 64 1.84 19.89 23.45
C LYS A 64 1.02 18.67 23.05
N THR A 65 1.03 18.29 21.78
CA THR A 65 0.31 17.13 21.25
C THR A 65 0.76 15.84 21.96
N LYS A 66 2.06 15.67 22.20
CA LYS A 66 2.62 14.53 22.93
C LYS A 66 2.14 14.50 24.38
N GLN A 67 2.20 15.63 25.09
CA GLN A 67 1.70 15.72 26.46
C GLN A 67 0.21 15.41 26.54
N GLU A 68 -0.61 16.00 25.67
CA GLU A 68 -2.06 15.74 25.63
C GLU A 68 -2.38 14.30 25.25
N ALA A 69 -1.62 13.69 24.34
CA ALA A 69 -1.76 12.27 24.01
C ALA A 69 -1.45 11.39 25.22
N ILE A 70 -0.35 11.63 25.93
CA ILE A 70 0.01 10.88 27.14
C ILE A 70 -1.09 11.02 28.19
N ALA A 71 -1.53 12.25 28.49
CA ALA A 71 -2.59 12.49 29.46
C ALA A 71 -3.89 11.75 29.09
N ARG A 72 -4.32 11.83 27.82
CA ARG A 72 -5.50 11.08 27.35
C ARG A 72 -5.35 9.56 27.52
N MET A 73 -4.16 9.02 27.27
CA MET A 73 -3.90 7.58 27.37
C MET A 73 -3.83 7.07 28.82
N THR A 74 -3.40 7.90 29.78
CA THR A 74 -3.10 7.44 31.15
C THR A 74 -4.17 7.82 32.19
N SER A 75 -5.03 8.80 31.93
CA SER A 75 -5.96 9.30 32.95
C SER A 75 -7.41 9.56 32.48
N SER A 76 -7.74 9.30 31.21
CA SER A 76 -9.09 9.53 30.72
C SER A 76 -10.07 8.44 31.17
N SER A 77 -11.20 8.86 31.76
CA SER A 77 -12.37 8.03 32.04
C SER A 77 -13.48 8.17 30.98
N LYS A 78 -13.26 8.99 29.95
CA LYS A 78 -14.23 9.23 28.90
C LYS A 78 -14.43 7.97 28.04
N PRO A 79 -15.67 7.51 27.79
CA PRO A 79 -15.93 6.39 26.89
C PRO A 79 -15.26 6.57 25.52
N GLY A 80 -14.59 5.52 25.03
CA GLY A 80 -13.83 5.56 23.78
C GLY A 80 -12.42 6.17 23.91
N GLN A 81 -12.03 6.63 25.10
CA GLN A 81 -10.71 7.16 25.40
C GLN A 81 -10.08 6.54 26.65
N THR A 82 -10.66 5.47 27.19
CA THR A 82 -10.10 4.81 28.37
C THR A 82 -8.80 4.10 28.04
N LEU A 83 -8.05 3.68 29.07
CA LEU A 83 -6.85 2.86 28.90
C LEU A 83 -7.13 1.58 28.09
N ARG A 84 -8.31 0.95 28.28
CA ARG A 84 -8.72 -0.26 27.54
C ARG A 84 -8.99 0.04 26.07
N ASP A 85 -9.64 1.17 25.78
CA ASP A 85 -9.86 1.61 24.39
C ASP A 85 -8.53 1.93 23.69
N ASN A 86 -7.60 2.56 24.41
CA ASN A 86 -6.25 2.81 23.91
C ASN A 86 -5.48 1.51 23.67
N ALA A 87 -5.66 0.47 24.51
CA ALA A 87 -5.02 -0.82 24.30
C ALA A 87 -5.46 -1.46 22.97
N ILE A 88 -6.74 -1.34 22.59
CA ILE A 88 -7.24 -1.78 21.28
C ILE A 88 -6.54 -1.01 20.15
N LYS A 89 -6.45 0.32 20.25
CA LYS A 89 -5.68 1.14 19.30
C LYS A 89 -4.25 0.65 19.17
N MET A 90 -3.55 0.49 20.29
CA MET A 90 -2.15 0.08 20.29
C MET A 90 -1.96 -1.31 19.67
N GLY A 91 -2.89 -2.24 19.94
CA GLY A 91 -2.92 -3.56 19.31
C GLY A 91 -3.11 -3.49 17.79
N GLY A 92 -4.07 -2.70 17.30
CA GLY A 92 -4.34 -2.55 15.87
C GLY A 92 -3.14 -1.99 15.09
N TRP A 93 -2.38 -1.06 15.68
CA TRP A 93 -1.20 -0.46 15.04
C TRP A 93 0.13 -1.19 15.29
N ALA A 94 0.14 -2.27 16.09
CA ALA A 94 1.39 -2.83 16.60
C ALA A 94 2.33 -3.33 15.50
N GLY A 95 1.82 -4.13 14.57
CA GLY A 95 2.63 -4.77 13.53
C GLY A 95 3.26 -3.76 12.57
N VAL A 96 2.46 -2.84 12.04
CA VAL A 96 2.95 -1.79 11.14
C VAL A 96 3.99 -0.90 11.83
N ARG A 97 3.75 -0.50 13.09
CA ARG A 97 4.73 0.31 13.84
C ARG A 97 6.04 -0.42 14.01
N TYR A 98 5.98 -1.71 14.34
CA TYR A 98 7.18 -2.53 14.46
C TYR A 98 7.93 -2.65 13.13
N ARG A 99 7.23 -2.92 12.01
CA ARG A 99 7.88 -3.05 10.70
C ARG A 99 8.48 -1.73 10.22
N MET A 100 7.84 -0.60 10.50
CA MET A 100 8.37 0.73 10.16
C MET A 100 9.66 1.09 10.91
N THR A 101 9.98 0.44 12.02
CA THR A 101 11.22 0.68 12.79
C THR A 101 12.37 -0.25 12.43
N GLN A 102 12.19 -1.14 11.45
CA GLN A 102 13.24 -2.10 11.09
C GLN A 102 14.41 -1.39 10.40
N PRO A 103 15.67 -1.71 10.76
CA PRO A 103 16.84 -1.00 10.24
C PRO A 103 17.03 -1.18 8.73
N ASN A 104 16.57 -2.30 8.17
CA ASN A 104 16.68 -2.62 6.74
C ASN A 104 15.39 -2.35 5.95
N LEU A 105 14.42 -1.61 6.52
CA LEU A 105 13.08 -1.42 5.94
C LEU A 105 13.11 -1.07 4.45
N THR A 106 13.87 -0.05 4.05
CA THR A 106 13.94 0.39 2.65
C THR A 106 14.48 -0.72 1.74
N LYS A 107 15.53 -1.41 2.18
CA LYS A 107 16.12 -2.51 1.41
C LYS A 107 15.11 -3.65 1.26
N ASP A 108 14.44 -4.02 2.34
CA ASP A 108 13.45 -5.09 2.36
C ASP A 108 12.24 -4.76 1.47
N LEU A 109 11.75 -3.52 1.50
CA LEU A 109 10.65 -3.09 0.64
C LEU A 109 11.01 -3.15 -0.85
N VAL A 110 12.27 -2.93 -1.22
CA VAL A 110 12.72 -2.86 -2.62
C VAL A 110 13.20 -4.21 -3.16
N GLU A 111 13.91 -4.99 -2.34
CA GLU A 111 14.59 -6.23 -2.77
C GLU A 111 13.96 -7.51 -2.18
N GLY A 112 13.03 -7.35 -1.24
CA GLY A 112 12.43 -8.44 -0.47
C GLY A 112 13.38 -9.06 0.55
N TRP A 113 12.81 -9.84 1.47
CA TRP A 113 13.60 -10.50 2.51
C TRP A 113 14.53 -11.56 1.95
N ASN A 114 15.74 -11.61 2.48
CA ASN A 114 16.75 -12.60 2.08
C ASN A 114 16.42 -14.04 2.52
N THR A 115 15.45 -14.20 3.43
CA THR A 115 14.98 -15.53 3.89
C THR A 115 14.00 -16.19 2.91
N VAL A 116 13.47 -15.46 1.93
CA VAL A 116 12.55 -16.00 0.93
C VAL A 116 13.37 -16.59 -0.22
N PRO A 117 13.19 -17.87 -0.57
CA PRO A 117 13.95 -18.50 -1.64
C PRO A 117 13.54 -17.96 -3.02
N THR A 118 14.47 -18.00 -3.96
CA THR A 118 14.22 -17.74 -5.38
C THR A 118 14.18 -19.06 -6.17
N PRO A 119 13.63 -19.09 -7.40
CA PRO A 119 13.72 -20.27 -8.26
C PRO A 119 15.15 -20.77 -8.45
N GLU A 120 16.11 -19.84 -8.62
CA GLU A 120 17.53 -20.15 -8.75
C GLU A 120 18.09 -20.90 -7.53
N MET A 121 17.75 -20.45 -6.30
CA MET A 121 18.16 -21.13 -5.07
C MET A 121 17.54 -22.53 -4.94
N LEU A 122 16.34 -22.72 -5.52
CA LEU A 122 15.62 -23.99 -5.51
C LEU A 122 16.00 -24.90 -6.70
N GLY A 123 16.84 -24.43 -7.63
CA GLY A 123 17.22 -25.17 -8.83
C GLY A 123 16.08 -25.38 -9.83
N VAL A 124 15.07 -24.51 -9.84
CA VAL A 124 13.90 -24.57 -10.74
C VAL A 124 13.83 -23.33 -11.63
N PRO A 125 13.24 -23.41 -12.83
CA PRO A 125 13.07 -22.24 -13.68
C PRO A 125 12.09 -21.24 -13.06
N LYS A 126 12.24 -19.97 -13.43
CA LYS A 126 11.23 -18.92 -13.20
C LYS A 126 9.88 -19.37 -13.78
N TRP A 127 8.78 -19.09 -13.07
CA TRP A 127 7.44 -19.35 -13.58
C TRP A 127 7.15 -18.53 -14.85
N GLN A 128 6.40 -19.11 -15.78
CA GLN A 128 5.98 -18.47 -17.03
C GLN A 128 4.50 -18.77 -17.26
N GLY A 129 3.78 -17.80 -17.80
CA GLY A 129 2.35 -17.90 -18.15
C GLY A 129 1.88 -16.65 -18.87
N THR A 130 0.61 -16.58 -19.22
CA THR A 130 0.02 -15.38 -19.85
C THR A 130 -0.24 -14.26 -18.83
N PRO A 131 -0.41 -13.01 -19.27
CA PRO A 131 -0.84 -11.92 -18.38
C PRO A 131 -2.17 -12.22 -17.66
N GLU A 132 -3.10 -12.91 -18.30
CA GLU A 132 -4.40 -13.31 -17.74
C GLU A 132 -4.22 -14.36 -16.63
N GLU A 133 -3.41 -15.40 -16.88
CA GLU A 133 -3.06 -16.40 -15.87
C GLU A 133 -2.34 -15.76 -14.68
N GLY A 134 -1.38 -14.87 -14.96
CA GLY A 134 -0.61 -14.16 -13.93
C GLY A 134 -1.48 -13.23 -13.07
N SER A 135 -2.36 -12.44 -13.69
CA SER A 135 -3.27 -11.53 -12.98
C SER A 135 -4.30 -12.29 -12.15
N ASN A 136 -4.84 -13.41 -12.65
CA ASN A 136 -5.71 -14.27 -11.86
C ASN A 136 -4.96 -14.90 -10.69
N MET A 137 -3.77 -15.46 -10.92
CA MET A 137 -2.94 -16.04 -9.87
C MET A 137 -2.61 -15.02 -8.76
N ILE A 138 -2.21 -13.79 -9.12
CA ILE A 138 -1.93 -12.73 -8.16
C ILE A 138 -3.19 -12.35 -7.38
N THR A 139 -4.34 -12.24 -8.07
CA THR A 139 -5.63 -11.93 -7.45
C THR A 139 -5.96 -12.96 -6.38
N GLN A 140 -5.90 -14.24 -6.73
CA GLN A 140 -6.23 -15.33 -5.81
C GLN A 140 -5.23 -15.43 -4.64
N ALA A 141 -3.93 -15.24 -4.90
CA ALA A 141 -2.91 -15.19 -3.85
C ALA A 141 -3.18 -14.05 -2.86
N LEU A 142 -3.48 -12.84 -3.36
CA LEU A 142 -3.80 -11.70 -2.51
C LEU A 142 -5.10 -11.90 -1.71
N ARG A 143 -6.13 -12.50 -2.32
CA ARG A 143 -7.37 -12.88 -1.63
C ARG A 143 -7.08 -13.84 -0.48
N PHE A 144 -6.27 -14.86 -0.74
CA PHE A 144 -5.78 -15.78 0.30
C PHE A 144 -4.99 -15.05 1.39
N PHE A 145 -4.20 -14.03 1.03
CA PHE A 145 -3.44 -13.23 1.99
C PHE A 145 -4.26 -12.19 2.76
N GLY A 146 -5.55 -12.01 2.44
CA GLY A 146 -6.49 -11.16 3.17
C GLY A 146 -6.97 -9.92 2.42
N ALA A 147 -6.64 -9.77 1.13
CA ALA A 147 -7.15 -8.67 0.31
C ALA A 147 -8.66 -8.80 0.08
N SER A 148 -9.36 -7.67 0.06
CA SER A 148 -10.78 -7.56 -0.22
C SER A 148 -11.09 -7.29 -1.68
N SER A 149 -10.31 -6.41 -2.32
CA SER A 149 -10.35 -6.21 -3.77
C SER A 149 -8.92 -6.18 -4.30
N VAL A 150 -8.74 -6.57 -5.56
CA VAL A 150 -7.46 -6.58 -6.28
C VAL A 150 -7.71 -6.07 -7.70
N SER A 151 -6.81 -5.23 -8.17
CA SER A 151 -6.81 -4.69 -9.53
C SER A 151 -5.39 -4.35 -9.95
N PHE A 152 -5.24 -4.00 -11.23
CA PHE A 152 -3.95 -3.75 -11.85
C PHE A 152 -4.01 -2.46 -12.65
N ALA A 153 -2.89 -1.74 -12.70
CA ALA A 153 -2.69 -0.62 -13.61
C ALA A 153 -1.28 -0.69 -14.20
N GLU A 154 -1.15 -0.42 -15.50
CA GLU A 154 0.16 -0.32 -16.14
C GLU A 154 0.90 0.94 -15.68
N ILE A 155 2.21 0.82 -15.43
CA ILE A 155 3.09 1.96 -15.18
C ILE A 155 3.82 2.30 -16.47
N ASN A 156 3.31 3.30 -17.18
CA ASN A 156 3.82 3.81 -18.45
C ASN A 156 4.39 5.24 -18.31
N GLU A 157 4.71 5.90 -19.42
CA GLU A 157 5.27 7.26 -19.44
C GLU A 157 4.45 8.29 -18.65
N ASN A 158 3.12 8.16 -18.68
CA ASN A 158 2.22 9.06 -17.97
C ASN A 158 2.02 8.63 -16.52
N THR A 159 1.61 7.38 -16.28
CA THR A 159 1.27 6.91 -14.93
C THR A 159 2.49 6.82 -14.02
N ARG A 160 3.72 6.70 -14.54
CA ARG A 160 4.94 6.80 -13.72
C ARG A 160 5.09 8.15 -13.02
N LYS A 161 4.46 9.22 -13.53
CA LYS A 161 4.45 10.55 -12.89
C LYS A 161 3.70 10.52 -11.55
N MET A 162 2.86 9.51 -11.32
CA MET A 162 2.18 9.29 -10.04
C MET A 162 3.07 8.61 -8.99
N ILE A 163 4.20 8.00 -9.37
CA ILE A 163 5.17 7.49 -8.41
C ILE A 163 5.97 8.67 -7.86
N TRP A 164 6.07 8.76 -6.53
CA TRP A 164 6.82 9.83 -5.89
C TRP A 164 8.27 9.85 -6.34
N ALA A 165 8.84 11.05 -6.34
CA ALA A 165 10.24 11.24 -6.69
C ALA A 165 11.19 10.63 -5.65
N GLN A 166 10.72 10.53 -4.40
CA GLN A 166 11.42 9.93 -3.27
C GLN A 166 10.53 8.89 -2.60
N MET A 167 11.13 7.77 -2.21
CA MET A 167 10.47 6.75 -1.38
C MET A 167 10.34 7.30 0.05
N PRO A 168 9.14 7.53 0.62
CA PRO A 168 9.01 8.17 1.92
C PRO A 168 9.43 7.30 3.12
N GLN A 169 9.79 6.04 2.85
CA GLN A 169 10.27 5.09 3.83
C GLN A 169 11.77 5.22 4.06
N GLY A 170 12.18 5.16 5.32
CA GLY A 170 13.57 5.24 5.71
C GLY A 170 14.17 6.63 5.49
N THR A 171 15.27 6.72 4.75
CA THR A 171 16.09 7.91 4.54
C THR A 171 15.67 8.76 3.34
N TYR A 172 14.42 8.61 2.88
CA TYR A 172 13.89 9.31 1.71
C TYR A 172 14.73 9.15 0.43
N PRO A 173 15.11 7.92 0.02
CA PRO A 173 15.94 7.76 -1.15
C PRO A 173 15.24 8.18 -2.43
N ASP A 174 16.01 8.72 -3.36
CA ASP A 174 15.52 9.10 -4.68
C ASP A 174 15.12 7.85 -5.47
N ILE A 175 13.93 7.87 -6.06
CA ILE A 175 13.45 6.81 -6.95
C ILE A 175 13.80 7.20 -8.39
N THR A 176 14.56 6.36 -9.07
CA THR A 176 14.85 6.48 -10.51
C THR A 176 14.35 5.27 -11.27
N PHE A 177 14.03 5.51 -12.55
CA PHE A 177 13.69 4.46 -13.49
C PHE A 177 14.86 4.31 -14.47
N GLU A 178 15.45 3.12 -14.52
CA GLU A 178 16.65 2.83 -15.31
C GLU A 178 16.54 1.45 -15.94
N GLU A 179 17.31 1.24 -17.02
CA GLU A 179 17.51 -0.09 -17.58
C GLU A 179 18.27 -0.95 -16.55
N ALA A 180 17.53 -1.83 -15.87
CA ALA A 180 18.05 -2.66 -14.79
C ALA A 180 17.34 -4.02 -14.75
N PRO A 181 18.05 -5.11 -14.40
CA PRO A 181 17.45 -6.45 -14.39
C PRO A 181 16.47 -6.67 -13.23
N LYS A 182 16.57 -5.86 -12.16
CA LYS A 182 15.72 -5.95 -10.97
C LYS A 182 15.75 -4.63 -10.18
N PRO A 183 14.73 -4.36 -9.35
CA PRO A 183 14.79 -3.24 -8.42
C PRO A 183 15.93 -3.42 -7.39
N SER A 184 16.52 -2.32 -6.96
CA SER A 184 17.59 -2.32 -5.96
C SER A 184 17.66 -1.04 -5.14
N PHE A 185 18.15 -1.15 -3.91
CA PHE A 185 18.43 0.00 -3.05
C PHE A 185 19.92 0.11 -2.77
N ASN A 186 20.51 1.25 -3.12
CA ASN A 186 21.89 1.60 -2.79
C ASN A 186 21.90 2.60 -1.62
N SER A 187 22.39 2.16 -0.47
CA SER A 187 22.48 2.99 0.74
C SER A 187 23.56 4.06 0.66
N ALA A 188 24.64 3.86 -0.10
CA ALA A 188 25.73 4.82 -0.22
C ALA A 188 25.31 6.05 -1.05
N SER A 189 24.54 5.85 -2.12
CA SER A 189 23.97 6.93 -2.92
C SER A 189 22.54 7.33 -2.52
N ASN A 190 21.97 6.67 -1.50
CA ASN A 190 20.59 6.83 -1.05
C ASN A 190 19.58 6.80 -2.21
N LYS A 191 19.64 5.75 -3.04
CA LYS A 191 18.92 5.68 -4.31
C LYS A 191 18.22 4.33 -4.49
N VAL A 192 16.96 4.38 -4.92
CA VAL A 192 16.17 3.23 -5.34
C VAL A 192 16.09 3.23 -6.86
N ILE A 193 16.57 2.15 -7.47
CA ILE A 193 16.44 1.92 -8.90
C ILE A 193 15.25 0.99 -9.13
N ILE A 194 14.31 1.41 -9.96
CA ILE A 194 13.21 0.59 -10.48
C ILE A 194 13.51 0.35 -11.98
N PRO A 195 13.35 -0.88 -12.51
CA PRO A 195 13.41 -1.13 -13.95
C PRO A 195 12.49 -0.17 -14.71
N ASP A 196 12.83 0.22 -15.93
CA ASP A 196 12.11 1.25 -16.67
C ASP A 196 10.93 0.72 -17.51
N THR A 197 10.80 -0.60 -17.68
CA THR A 197 9.80 -1.28 -18.51
C THR A 197 9.20 -2.50 -17.80
N GLY A 198 8.02 -2.95 -18.26
CA GLY A 198 7.36 -4.17 -17.74
C GLY A 198 6.85 -4.05 -16.31
N ILE A 199 6.44 -2.86 -15.89
CA ILE A 199 6.06 -2.56 -14.51
C ILE A 199 4.54 -2.37 -14.42
N TYR A 200 3.94 -3.01 -13.42
CA TYR A 200 2.52 -2.89 -13.12
C TYR A 200 2.35 -2.49 -11.66
N ALA A 201 1.38 -1.61 -11.39
CA ALA A 201 0.87 -1.38 -10.06
C ALA A 201 -0.16 -2.47 -9.72
N VAL A 202 0.12 -3.26 -8.68
CA VAL A 202 -0.87 -4.16 -8.08
C VAL A 202 -1.56 -3.40 -6.96
N VAL A 203 -2.84 -3.08 -7.15
CA VAL A 203 -3.63 -2.30 -6.20
C VAL A 203 -4.58 -3.23 -5.48
N HIS A 204 -4.61 -3.16 -4.17
CA HIS A 204 -5.53 -3.97 -3.37
C HIS A 204 -6.11 -3.17 -2.22
N THR A 205 -7.26 -3.61 -1.74
CA THR A 205 -7.94 -3.03 -0.58
C THR A 205 -8.04 -4.05 0.54
N VAL A 206 -8.14 -3.58 1.77
CA VAL A 206 -8.61 -4.38 2.91
C VAL A 206 -9.77 -3.63 3.55
N ARG A 207 -10.85 -4.35 3.82
CA ARG A 207 -12.02 -3.77 4.47
C ARG A 207 -11.74 -3.43 5.92
N GLN A 208 -12.03 -2.18 6.27
CA GLN A 208 -12.15 -1.78 7.66
C GLN A 208 -13.51 -2.26 8.21
N SER A 209 -13.56 -2.63 9.49
CA SER A 209 -14.81 -3.03 10.14
C SER A 209 -15.75 -1.81 10.27
N LEU A 210 -16.91 -1.84 9.62
CA LEU A 210 -17.85 -0.72 9.61
C LEU A 210 -18.36 -0.39 11.03
N ASP A 211 -18.67 -1.41 11.83
CA ASP A 211 -19.21 -1.21 13.18
C ASP A 211 -18.21 -0.48 14.08
N THR A 212 -16.92 -0.85 14.03
CA THR A 212 -15.88 -0.20 14.85
C THR A 212 -15.45 1.14 14.26
N SER A 213 -15.46 1.29 12.94
CA SER A 213 -15.11 2.53 12.24
C SER A 213 -16.13 3.65 12.44
N SER A 214 -17.40 3.28 12.64
CA SER A 214 -18.46 4.25 12.95
C SER A 214 -18.44 4.74 14.41
N ARG A 215 -17.60 4.14 15.27
CA ARG A 215 -17.42 4.58 16.66
C ARG A 215 -16.49 5.78 16.74
N VAL A 216 -16.55 6.52 17.84
CA VAL A 216 -15.66 7.63 18.12
C VAL A 216 -14.48 7.21 19.00
N GLY A 217 -13.36 7.92 18.89
CA GLY A 217 -12.19 7.72 19.75
C GLY A 217 -11.31 6.54 19.33
N TYR A 218 -10.67 5.88 20.29
CA TYR A 218 -9.61 4.90 20.04
C TYR A 218 -10.10 3.59 19.40
N LEU A 219 -11.40 3.29 19.46
CA LEU A 219 -11.95 2.11 18.78
C LEU A 219 -11.89 2.25 17.26
N SER A 220 -12.27 3.41 16.71
CA SER A 220 -12.16 3.66 15.27
C SER A 220 -10.70 3.76 14.83
N ASP A 221 -9.84 4.39 15.63
CA ASP A 221 -8.40 4.48 15.37
C ASP A 221 -7.74 3.07 15.35
N GLY A 222 -8.10 2.20 16.29
CA GLY A 222 -7.64 0.81 16.29
C GLY A 222 -8.14 0.00 15.10
N ALA A 223 -9.38 0.22 14.67
CA ALA A 223 -9.92 -0.41 13.46
C ALA A 223 -9.14 0.01 12.20
N ALA A 224 -8.81 1.30 12.08
CA ALA A 224 -7.97 1.81 11.00
C ALA A 224 -6.56 1.20 11.06
N GLY A 225 -5.94 1.19 12.24
CA GLY A 225 -4.63 0.57 12.45
C GLY A 225 -4.59 -0.90 12.04
N GLN A 226 -5.61 -1.66 12.44
CA GLN A 226 -5.73 -3.07 12.06
C GLN A 226 -5.85 -3.24 10.54
N ALA A 227 -6.65 -2.41 9.87
CA ALA A 227 -6.80 -2.48 8.41
C ALA A 227 -5.48 -2.16 7.70
N TYR A 228 -4.75 -1.13 8.16
CA TYR A 228 -3.42 -0.81 7.66
C TYR A 228 -2.41 -1.94 7.88
N ASP A 229 -2.42 -2.56 9.07
CA ASP A 229 -1.56 -3.69 9.38
C ASP A 229 -1.85 -4.88 8.45
N ASN A 230 -3.12 -5.15 8.17
CA ASN A 230 -3.54 -6.19 7.23
C ASN A 230 -3.10 -5.89 5.79
N CYS A 231 -3.22 -4.65 5.31
CA CYS A 231 -2.69 -4.26 3.98
C CYS A 231 -1.19 -4.52 3.88
N ASP A 232 -0.44 -4.10 4.91
CA ASP A 232 1.01 -4.25 4.95
C ASP A 232 1.40 -5.75 4.98
N ILE A 233 0.72 -6.57 5.78
CA ILE A 233 0.91 -8.04 5.80
C ILE A 233 0.62 -8.68 4.44
N ALA A 234 -0.50 -8.32 3.79
CA ALA A 234 -0.87 -8.86 2.48
C ALA A 234 0.19 -8.54 1.42
N GLN A 235 0.71 -7.31 1.46
CA GLN A 235 1.80 -6.89 0.57
C GLN A 235 3.10 -7.66 0.82
N TRP A 236 3.54 -7.82 2.08
CA TRP A 236 4.77 -8.61 2.37
C TRP A 236 4.64 -10.05 1.89
N ARG A 237 3.44 -10.64 2.05
CA ARG A 237 3.15 -12.00 1.53
C ARG A 237 3.17 -12.04 0.01
N LEU A 238 2.60 -11.05 -0.67
CA LEU A 238 2.66 -10.95 -2.12
C LEU A 238 4.11 -10.81 -2.62
N GLN A 239 4.92 -9.97 -1.98
CA GLN A 239 6.31 -9.81 -2.36
C GLN A 239 7.09 -11.13 -2.22
N ALA A 240 6.87 -11.86 -1.13
CA ALA A 240 7.45 -13.18 -0.96
C ALA A 240 6.97 -14.18 -2.03
N PHE A 241 5.67 -14.20 -2.31
CA PHE A 241 5.05 -15.04 -3.34
C PHE A 241 5.67 -14.80 -4.72
N LEU A 242 5.76 -13.53 -5.14
CA LEU A 242 6.37 -13.15 -6.42
C LEU A 242 7.85 -13.53 -6.48
N LYS A 243 8.59 -13.35 -5.38
CA LYS A 243 10.01 -13.72 -5.31
C LYS A 243 10.24 -15.22 -5.50
N VAL A 244 9.39 -16.07 -4.92
CA VAL A 244 9.42 -17.53 -5.11
C VAL A 244 9.12 -17.91 -6.55
N LEU A 245 8.26 -17.16 -7.24
CA LEU A 245 7.96 -17.36 -8.67
C LEU A 245 9.05 -16.80 -9.61
N GLY A 246 10.03 -16.06 -9.08
CA GLY A 246 11.12 -15.44 -9.85
C GLY A 246 10.79 -14.06 -10.42
N TYR A 247 9.86 -13.35 -9.79
CA TYR A 247 9.51 -11.96 -10.08
C TYR A 247 9.91 -11.05 -8.91
N PHE A 248 10.08 -9.76 -9.21
CA PHE A 248 10.42 -8.75 -8.21
C PHE A 248 9.24 -7.80 -8.00
N SER A 249 9.15 -7.20 -6.83
CA SER A 249 8.17 -6.15 -6.54
C SER A 249 8.77 -5.12 -5.59
N VAL A 250 8.41 -3.86 -5.83
CA VAL A 250 8.71 -2.76 -4.92
C VAL A 250 7.46 -2.53 -4.07
N SER A 251 7.57 -2.90 -2.80
CA SER A 251 6.54 -2.74 -1.79
C SER A 251 6.52 -1.31 -1.22
N GLN A 252 5.42 -0.97 -0.58
CA GLN A 252 5.21 0.30 0.12
C GLN A 252 4.70 0.04 1.53
N ASN A 253 5.19 0.72 2.56
CA ASN A 253 4.46 0.69 3.84
C ASN A 253 3.19 1.59 3.74
N ILE A 254 2.53 1.83 4.86
CA ILE A 254 1.36 2.72 4.94
C ILE A 254 1.57 4.15 4.43
N GLN A 255 2.82 4.57 4.25
CA GLN A 255 3.16 5.88 3.69
C GLN A 255 2.99 5.91 2.17
N GLY A 256 2.93 4.77 1.48
CA GLY A 256 2.75 4.58 0.02
C GLY A 256 4.04 4.69 -0.83
N ASN A 257 3.94 4.63 -2.15
CA ASN A 257 4.96 5.11 -3.12
C ASN A 257 4.35 6.06 -4.20
N GLY A 258 3.08 6.41 -4.05
CA GLY A 258 2.30 7.26 -4.95
C GLY A 258 0.94 7.57 -4.32
N PRO A 259 0.12 8.44 -4.94
CA PRO A 259 -1.21 8.77 -4.43
C PRO A 259 -2.10 7.53 -4.47
N ILE A 260 -2.30 6.89 -3.30
CA ILE A 260 -3.00 5.59 -3.19
C ILE A 260 -4.42 5.62 -3.75
N VAL A 261 -5.15 6.74 -3.57
CA VAL A 261 -6.49 6.92 -4.13
C VAL A 261 -6.44 7.06 -5.64
N GLY A 262 -5.45 7.80 -6.16
CA GLY A 262 -5.22 7.89 -7.60
C GLY A 262 -4.96 6.52 -8.23
N TRP A 263 -4.14 5.68 -7.58
CA TRP A 263 -3.93 4.30 -8.03
C TRP A 263 -5.20 3.43 -7.96
N GLY A 264 -6.03 3.63 -6.94
CA GLY A 264 -7.36 2.99 -6.86
C GLY A 264 -8.26 3.35 -8.04
N VAL A 265 -8.26 4.62 -8.46
CA VAL A 265 -9.01 5.08 -9.63
C VAL A 265 -8.40 4.55 -10.93
N MET A 266 -7.08 4.70 -11.11
CA MET A 266 -6.39 4.25 -12.34
C MET A 266 -6.49 2.75 -12.59
N SER A 267 -6.68 1.96 -11.54
CA SER A 267 -6.84 0.50 -11.62
C SER A 267 -8.30 0.05 -11.66
N GLY A 268 -9.26 0.98 -11.66
CA GLY A 268 -10.69 0.68 -11.79
C GLY A 268 -11.39 0.17 -10.52
N LEU A 269 -10.79 0.29 -9.33
CA LEU A 269 -11.45 -0.15 -8.08
C LEU A 269 -12.61 0.74 -7.64
N GLY A 270 -12.65 1.98 -8.12
CA GLY A 270 -13.65 2.96 -7.73
C GLY A 270 -13.32 4.35 -8.22
N GLU A 271 -14.07 5.34 -7.74
CA GLU A 271 -13.91 6.75 -8.08
C GLU A 271 -13.46 7.58 -6.88
N GLN A 272 -12.78 8.70 -7.13
CA GLN A 272 -12.43 9.62 -6.06
C GLN A 272 -13.67 10.39 -5.58
N GLY A 273 -14.01 10.25 -4.31
CA GLY A 273 -15.09 11.00 -3.67
C GLY A 273 -14.68 12.43 -3.29
N ARG A 274 -15.67 13.22 -2.85
CA ARG A 274 -15.45 14.63 -2.41
C ARG A 274 -14.43 14.77 -1.27
N LEU A 275 -14.32 13.77 -0.40
CA LEU A 275 -13.35 13.74 0.70
C LEU A 275 -11.96 13.28 0.26
N ALA A 276 -11.73 13.16 -1.05
CA ALA A 276 -10.50 12.61 -1.65
C ALA A 276 -10.18 11.18 -1.21
N HIS A 277 -11.19 10.39 -0.82
CA HIS A 277 -11.09 8.95 -0.60
C HIS A 277 -11.53 8.19 -1.85
N LEU A 278 -11.03 6.96 -2.01
CA LEU A 278 -11.50 6.04 -3.04
C LEU A 278 -12.88 5.50 -2.63
N ILE A 279 -13.89 5.68 -3.46
CA ILE A 279 -15.24 5.13 -3.25
C ILE A 279 -15.38 3.88 -4.10
N THR A 280 -15.41 2.72 -3.45
CA THR A 280 -15.62 1.43 -4.12
C THR A 280 -17.11 1.12 -4.26
N PRO A 281 -17.57 0.51 -5.37
CA PRO A 281 -18.97 0.14 -5.55
C PRO A 281 -19.53 -0.78 -4.46
N GLY A 282 -18.71 -1.72 -3.98
CA GLY A 282 -19.12 -2.72 -3.00
C GLY A 282 -19.11 -2.25 -1.55
N TRP A 283 -18.24 -1.30 -1.19
CA TRP A 283 -17.95 -1.02 0.23
C TRP A 283 -17.91 0.46 0.61
N GLY A 284 -17.99 1.39 -0.36
CA GLY A 284 -17.87 2.81 -0.09
C GLY A 284 -16.40 3.24 0.14
N PRO A 285 -16.17 4.30 0.95
CA PRO A 285 -14.84 4.86 1.23
C PRO A 285 -13.94 3.97 2.10
#